data_AF-A0A952M6B0-F1
#
_entry.id   AF-A0A952M6B0-F1
#
_cell.length_a   1.000
_cell.length_b   1.000
_cell.length_c   1.000
_cell.angle_alpha   90.00
_cell.angle_beta   90.00
_cell.angle_gamma   90.00
#
_symmetry.space_group_name_H-M   'P 1'
#
loop_
_entity.id
_entity.type
_entity.pdbx_description
1 polymer ?
#
loop_
_entity_poly.entity_id
_entity_poly.type
_entity_poly.pdbx_seq_one_letter_code
_entity_poly.pdbx_strand_id
1 'polypeptide(L)'
;MIQLVASTFIAQGTLLVYLDNNLIIQNSDTVTVELEAGQEYILHWFVKGEVGSTFSITVSAPREAQFQLTRAISNAKKDLGTFRFSC
;
A
#
# COMPACT_ATOMS: atom_id res chain seq x y z
N MET A 1 -1.59 13.28 16.94
CA MET A 1 -1.29 12.02 16.23
C MET A 1 -2.45 11.74 15.30
N ILE A 2 -2.15 11.43 14.05
CA ILE A 2 -3.12 11.16 12.98
C ILE A 2 -3.03 9.67 12.67
N GLN A 3 -4.14 8.99 12.37
CA GLN A 3 -4.12 7.56 12.07
C GLN A 3 -4.14 7.31 10.57
N LEU A 4 -3.13 6.61 10.08
CA LEU A 4 -3.14 5.96 8.77
C LEU A 4 -3.93 4.66 8.89
N VAL A 5 -4.93 4.46 8.04
CA VAL A 5 -5.61 3.16 7.90
C VAL A 5 -5.40 2.67 6.47
N ALA A 6 -4.71 1.55 6.35
CA ALA A 6 -4.37 0.96 5.06
C ALA A 6 -4.77 -0.51 5.03
N SER A 7 -5.27 -0.96 3.87
CA SER A 7 -5.65 -2.35 3.63
C SER A 7 -5.19 -2.80 2.27
N THR A 8 -4.89 -4.09 2.16
CA THR A 8 -4.50 -4.70 0.90
C THR A 8 -5.25 -5.98 0.61
N PHE A 9 -5.29 -6.32 -0.67
CA PHE A 9 -5.73 -7.62 -1.14
C PHE A 9 -4.81 -8.08 -2.27
N ILE A 10 -4.49 -9.36 -2.30
CA ILE A 10 -3.86 -10.02 -3.45
C ILE A 10 -4.49 -11.40 -3.65
N ALA A 11 -4.95 -11.68 -4.87
CA ALA A 11 -5.57 -12.96 -5.18
C ALA A 11 -4.55 -14.12 -5.14
N GLN A 12 -3.39 -13.93 -5.78
CA GLN A 12 -2.30 -14.89 -5.76
C GLN A 12 -0.95 -14.18 -5.90
N GLY A 13 -0.03 -14.47 -4.97
CA GLY A 13 1.32 -13.92 -4.94
C GLY A 13 1.70 -13.36 -3.58
N THR A 14 2.57 -12.36 -3.61
CA THR A 14 3.05 -11.60 -2.47
C THR A 14 2.87 -10.12 -2.74
N LEU A 15 2.35 -9.39 -1.75
CA LEU A 15 2.22 -7.93 -1.75
C LEU A 15 2.84 -7.41 -0.47
N LEU A 16 3.77 -6.46 -0.57
CA LEU A 16 4.41 -5.84 0.58
C LEU A 16 4.18 -4.34 0.49
N VAL A 17 3.76 -3.72 1.60
CA VAL A 17 3.58 -2.27 1.68
C VAL A 17 4.43 -1.72 2.81
N TYR A 18 5.16 -0.67 2.50
CA TYR A 18 6.07 0.02 3.38
C TYR A 18 5.65 1.46 3.56
N LEU A 19 5.88 1.98 4.77
CA LEU A 19 5.79 3.40 5.12
C LEU A 19 7.18 3.84 5.58
N ASP A 20 7.83 4.74 4.83
CA ASP A 20 9.20 5.22 5.10
C ASP A 20 10.21 4.10 5.36
N ASN A 21 10.12 3.03 4.55
CA ASN A 21 10.93 1.80 4.60
C ASN A 21 10.61 0.84 5.76
N ASN A 22 9.60 1.13 6.58
CA ASN A 22 9.09 0.18 7.56
C ASN A 22 7.96 -0.65 6.94
N LEU A 23 8.06 -1.98 7.00
CA LEU A 23 7.00 -2.87 6.52
C LEU A 23 5.77 -2.71 7.42
N ILE A 24 4.63 -2.35 6.82
CA ILE A 24 3.36 -2.14 7.55
C ILE A 24 2.28 -3.15 7.17
N ILE A 25 2.33 -3.74 5.96
CA ILE A 25 1.38 -4.76 5.51
C ILE A 25 2.10 -5.84 4.69
N GLN A 26 1.70 -7.09 4.90
CA GLN A 26 2.07 -8.23 4.07
C GLN A 26 0.83 -8.98 3.55
N ASN A 27 0.79 -9.20 2.24
CA ASN A 27 -0.25 -9.89 1.47
C ASN A 27 -1.61 -9.21 1.53
N SER A 28 -2.63 -9.92 2.03
CA SER A 28 -3.99 -9.42 2.23
C SER A 28 -4.17 -9.17 3.72
N ASP A 29 -4.12 -7.91 4.14
CA ASP A 29 -4.20 -7.52 5.54
C ASP A 29 -4.75 -6.10 5.69
N THR A 30 -4.96 -5.65 6.93
CA THR A 30 -5.30 -4.27 7.27
C THR A 30 -4.48 -3.82 8.47
N VAL A 31 -3.96 -2.60 8.41
CA VAL A 31 -3.13 -2.01 9.47
C VAL A 31 -3.61 -0.59 9.80
N THR A 32 -3.41 -0.22 11.07
CA THR A 32 -3.50 1.15 11.55
C THR A 32 -2.13 1.59 12.06
N VAL A 33 -1.63 2.74 11.59
CA VAL A 33 -0.33 3.30 11.98
C VAL A 33 -0.52 4.73 12.48
N GLU A 34 0.18 5.12 13.53
CA GLU A 34 0.19 6.50 14.01
C GLU A 34 1.19 7.36 13.21
N LEU A 35 0.73 8.54 12.83
CA LEU A 35 1.48 9.54 12.08
C LEU A 35 1.59 10.85 12.88
N GLU A 36 2.68 11.57 12.62
CA GLU A 36 2.92 12.92 13.09
C GLU A 36 2.31 13.93 12.11
N ALA A 37 1.71 14.99 12.66
CA ALA A 37 1.14 16.07 11.86
C ALA A 37 2.26 17.01 11.38
N GLY A 38 2.13 17.51 10.15
CA GLY A 38 3.12 18.33 9.46
C GLY A 38 4.27 17.54 8.81
N GLN A 39 4.25 16.19 8.89
CA GLN A 39 5.30 15.34 8.32
C GLN A 39 4.90 14.78 6.95
N GLU A 40 5.88 14.69 6.05
CA GLU A 40 5.75 13.96 4.78
C GLU A 40 6.05 12.47 4.98
N TYR A 41 5.24 11.63 4.34
CA TYR A 41 5.37 10.19 4.35
C TYR A 41 5.41 9.63 2.93
N ILE A 42 6.12 8.52 2.76
CA ILE A 42 6.18 7.78 1.50
C ILE A 42 5.66 6.35 1.73
N LEU A 43 4.50 6.08 1.14
CA LEU A 43 4.00 4.72 0.99
C LEU A 43 4.57 4.12 -0.30
N HIS A 44 5.14 2.93 -0.23
CA HIS A 44 5.60 2.22 -1.42
C HIS A 44 5.32 0.73 -1.31
N TRP A 45 5.20 0.08 -2.46
CA TRP A 45 4.80 -1.31 -2.50
C TRP A 45 5.61 -2.12 -3.50
N PHE A 46 5.66 -3.42 -3.22
CA PHE A 46 6.21 -4.43 -4.12
C PHE A 46 5.20 -5.57 -4.24
N VAL A 47 4.90 -5.94 -5.47
CA VAL A 47 4.01 -7.05 -5.80
C VAL A 47 4.78 -8.06 -6.62
N LYS A 48 4.58 -9.34 -6.32
CA LYS A 48 5.03 -10.45 -7.15
C LYS A 48 3.90 -11.48 -7.20
N GLY A 49 3.48 -11.89 -8.39
CA GLY A 49 2.41 -12.87 -8.52
C GLY A 49 2.26 -13.37 -9.95
N GLU A 50 1.22 -14.15 -10.20
CA GLU A 50 0.96 -14.69 -11.54
C GLU A 50 0.36 -13.63 -12.46
N VAL A 51 0.63 -13.75 -13.76
CA VAL A 51 0.09 -12.85 -14.78
C VAL A 51 -1.44 -12.90 -14.75
N GLY A 52 -2.08 -11.74 -14.70
CA GLY A 52 -3.53 -11.62 -14.61
C GLY A 52 -4.10 -11.75 -13.19
N SER A 53 -3.30 -12.14 -12.19
CA SER A 53 -3.68 -12.04 -10.78
C SER A 53 -3.94 -10.58 -10.42
N THR A 54 -4.95 -10.33 -9.58
CA THR A 54 -5.32 -8.97 -9.17
C THR A 54 -4.82 -8.67 -7.77
N PHE A 55 -4.49 -7.40 -7.55
CA PHE A 55 -4.21 -6.85 -6.23
C PHE A 55 -4.85 -5.48 -6.07
N SER A 56 -5.07 -5.08 -4.82
CA SER A 56 -5.49 -3.74 -4.48
C SER A 56 -4.80 -3.22 -3.22
N ILE A 57 -4.61 -1.90 -3.17
CA ILE A 57 -4.10 -1.15 -2.02
C ILE A 57 -5.07 0.00 -1.79
N THR A 58 -5.57 0.12 -0.57
CA THR A 58 -6.46 1.20 -0.16
C THR A 58 -5.91 1.86 1.08
N VAL A 59 -5.80 3.18 1.07
CA VAL A 59 -5.56 4.02 2.24
C VAL A 59 -6.82 4.86 2.43
N SER A 60 -7.50 4.71 3.57
CA SER A 60 -8.82 5.33 3.82
C SER A 60 -8.75 6.53 4.76
N ALA A 61 -7.69 6.62 5.56
CA ALA A 61 -7.40 7.71 6.48
C ALA A 61 -5.88 7.90 6.60
N PRO A 62 -5.41 9.12 6.90
CA PRO A 62 -6.20 10.37 6.95
C PRO A 62 -6.66 10.84 5.56
N ARG A 63 -7.45 11.91 5.48
CA ARG A 63 -8.04 12.39 4.21
C ARG A 63 -6.95 12.73 3.18
N GLU A 64 -5.86 13.29 3.66
CA GLU A 64 -4.69 13.71 2.90
C GLU A 64 -3.92 12.52 2.31
N ALA A 65 -4.07 11.34 2.92
CA ALA A 65 -3.45 10.09 2.49
C ALA A 65 -4.41 9.20 1.67
N GLN A 66 -5.65 9.64 1.40
CA GLN A 66 -6.63 8.80 0.72
C GLN A 66 -6.14 8.38 -0.66
N PHE A 67 -6.05 7.07 -0.86
CA PHE A 67 -5.49 6.47 -2.05
C PHE A 67 -6.16 5.13 -2.31
N GLN A 68 -6.46 4.84 -3.58
CA GLN A 68 -6.96 3.53 -3.98
C GLN A 68 -6.31 3.12 -5.29
N LEU A 69 -5.74 1.92 -5.29
CA LEU A 69 -5.16 1.27 -6.44
C LEU A 69 -5.75 -0.12 -6.57
N THR A 70 -6.24 -0.45 -7.76
CA THR A 70 -6.58 -1.82 -8.15
C THR A 70 -5.94 -2.10 -9.49
N ARG A 71 -5.16 -3.18 -9.59
CA ARG A 71 -4.43 -3.51 -10.81
C ARG A 71 -4.29 -5.02 -10.99
N ALA A 72 -4.19 -5.45 -12.25
CA ALA A 72 -3.77 -6.80 -12.61
C ALA A 72 -2.24 -6.85 -12.79
N ILE A 73 -1.62 -7.94 -12.36
CA ILE A 73 -0.19 -8.19 -12.50
C ILE A 73 0.13 -8.44 -13.98
N SER A 74 1.07 -7.64 -14.52
CA SER A 74 1.50 -7.70 -15.91
C SER A 74 2.38 -8.91 -16.21
N ASN A 75 2.80 -9.07 -17.47
CA ASN A 75 3.70 -10.14 -17.92
C ASN A 75 5.04 -10.18 -17.18
N ALA A 76 5.46 -9.07 -16.57
CA ALA A 76 6.67 -9.02 -15.75
C ALA A 76 6.53 -9.80 -14.42
N LYS A 77 5.33 -10.29 -14.08
CA LYS A 77 4.99 -10.99 -12.82
C LYS A 77 5.26 -10.16 -11.56
N LYS A 78 5.46 -8.86 -11.73
CA LYS A 78 5.82 -7.92 -10.68
C LYS A 78 5.13 -6.58 -10.92
N ASP A 79 4.88 -5.87 -9.83
CA ASP A 79 4.45 -4.48 -9.82
C ASP A 79 5.18 -3.75 -8.70
N LEU A 80 5.42 -2.45 -8.88
CA LEU A 80 5.99 -1.57 -7.88
C LEU A 80 5.43 -0.17 -8.07
N GLY A 81 5.34 0.56 -6.98
CA GLY A 81 4.95 1.97 -7.04
C GLY A 81 5.12 2.67 -5.71
N THR A 82 4.90 3.97 -5.75
CA THR A 82 5.06 4.87 -4.62
C THR A 82 3.92 5.88 -4.61
N PHE A 83 3.56 6.33 -3.42
CA PHE A 83 2.58 7.36 -3.15
C PHE A 83 3.10 8.22 -2.00
N ARG A 84 3.24 9.53 -2.24
CA ARG A 84 3.70 10.49 -1.25
C ARG A 84 2.53 11.34 -0.79
N PHE A 85 2.44 11.58 0.50
CA PHE A 85 1.42 12.42 1.12
C PHE A 85 1.99 13.14 2.34
N SER A 86 1.32 14.20 2.77
CA SER A 86 1.64 14.98 3.97
C SER A 86 0.44 14.96 4.91
N CYS A 87 0.67 14.84 6.21
CA CYS A 87 -0.38 14.90 7.24
C CYS A 87 -0.29 16.18 8.07
#